data_AF-A0A7Y7ULH5-F1
#
_entry.id   AF-A0A7Y7ULH5-F1
#
_cell.length_a   1.000
_cell.length_b   1.000
_cell.length_c   1.000
_cell.angle_alpha   90.00
_cell.angle_beta   90.00
_cell.angle_gamma   90.00
#
_symmetry.space_group_name_H-M   'P 1'
#
loop_
_entity.id
_entity.type
_entity.pdbx_description
1 polymer ?
#
loop_
_entity_poly.entity_id
_entity_poly.type
_entity_poly.pdbx_seq_one_letter_code
_entity_poly.pdbx_strand_id
1 'polypeptide(L)'
;MKKNKIIIFGIIFSIIININSAFGDEVQTLSDKKGYDLYQERVSLFCSEYKINDNSSEMIYLIDNDNQFKNYDNGGIDINKSLSVGKDQYRKNMDDIYGCATNIVYYRSLKLIKEDLITKNPKLNGRLQNKLNYKINEIEKKIIETSNKCKITGEKNNGIIKKSVLKQVTYEYCKYNFYLEYLKEINQNNINLDEETKNNTENAKGINEVVKKVANKKKEIEKEISDTNKAFPVAFKAYSEYENNITVHILLELLREDYILLREAIHKTLNPINQVSYKISNAMRK
;
A
#
# COMPACT_ATOMS: atom_id res chain seq x y z
N MET A 1 11.79 -42.48 36.64
CA MET A 1 10.35 -42.68 36.37
C MET A 1 9.66 -41.34 36.43
N LYS A 2 9.48 -40.66 35.30
CA LYS A 2 8.17 -40.50 34.60
C LYS A 2 7.01 -40.12 35.53
N LYS A 3 6.64 -38.84 35.51
CA LYS A 3 5.27 -38.36 35.25
C LYS A 3 5.30 -36.87 34.92
N ASN A 4 5.61 -36.60 33.65
CA ASN A 4 5.00 -35.50 32.91
C ASN A 4 3.50 -35.80 32.83
N LYS A 5 2.66 -34.82 33.10
CA LYS A 5 1.52 -34.36 32.26
C LYS A 5 0.53 -33.60 33.15
N ILE A 6 -0.11 -32.59 32.55
CA ILE A 6 -1.18 -31.71 33.09
C ILE A 6 -0.69 -30.33 33.57
N ILE A 7 0.07 -29.59 32.75
CA ILE A 7 0.04 -28.09 32.75
C ILE A 7 0.30 -27.59 31.31
N ILE A 8 -0.44 -28.08 30.31
CA ILE A 8 -0.38 -27.53 28.93
C ILE A 8 -1.78 -27.32 28.32
N PHE A 9 -2.86 -27.86 28.92
CA PHE A 9 -4.21 -27.67 28.39
C PHE A 9 -4.95 -26.41 28.89
N GLY A 10 -4.49 -25.80 29.99
CA GLY A 10 -5.12 -24.59 30.56
C GLY A 10 -4.67 -23.27 29.94
N ILE A 11 -3.51 -23.24 29.26
CA ILE A 11 -2.96 -22.02 28.65
C ILE A 11 -3.32 -21.94 27.16
N ILE A 12 -3.58 -23.07 26.51
CA ILE A 12 -3.99 -23.10 25.10
C ILE A 12 -5.49 -22.82 24.93
N PHE A 13 -6.33 -23.11 25.94
CA PHE A 13 -7.77 -22.80 25.89
C PHE A 13 -8.09 -21.33 26.20
N SER A 14 -7.20 -20.60 26.89
CA SER A 14 -7.34 -19.15 27.11
C SER A 14 -6.85 -18.30 25.91
N ILE A 15 -6.14 -18.89 24.96
CA ILE A 15 -5.66 -18.19 23.75
C ILE A 15 -6.64 -18.36 22.58
N ILE A 16 -7.56 -19.34 22.63
CA ILE A 16 -8.51 -19.61 21.54
C ILE A 16 -9.87 -18.91 21.73
N ILE A 17 -10.16 -18.34 22.91
CA ILE A 17 -11.43 -17.63 23.15
C ILE A 17 -11.34 -16.10 22.92
N ASN A 18 -10.15 -15.53 22.74
CA ASN A 18 -9.98 -14.08 22.56
C ASN A 18 -9.78 -13.62 21.09
N ILE A 19 -10.06 -14.46 20.10
CA ILE A 19 -9.96 -14.06 18.67
C ILE A 19 -11.33 -13.66 18.09
N ASN A 20 -12.43 -13.80 18.84
CA ASN A 20 -13.78 -13.48 18.36
C ASN A 20 -14.43 -12.23 18.97
N SER A 21 -13.68 -11.38 19.68
CA SER A 21 -14.22 -10.13 20.26
C SER A 21 -13.50 -8.84 19.83
N ALA A 22 -12.51 -8.91 18.93
CA ALA A 22 -11.82 -7.70 18.44
C ALA A 22 -12.67 -6.80 17.51
N PHE A 23 -13.91 -7.21 17.18
CA PHE A 23 -14.87 -6.45 16.38
C PHE A 23 -16.30 -6.69 16.86
N GLY A 24 -16.55 -6.61 18.18
CA GLY A 24 -17.84 -7.01 18.74
C GLY A 24 -18.27 -6.30 20.01
N ASP A 25 -17.68 -5.16 20.36
CA ASP A 25 -18.33 -4.28 21.32
C ASP A 25 -19.34 -3.40 20.55
N GLU A 26 -20.62 -3.56 20.89
CA GLU A 26 -21.65 -2.59 20.56
C GLU A 26 -21.19 -1.22 21.06
N VAL A 27 -20.62 -0.42 20.16
CA VAL A 27 -20.45 0.99 20.42
C VAL A 27 -21.85 1.58 20.46
N GLN A 28 -22.34 1.87 21.66
CA GLN A 28 -23.45 2.80 21.85
C GLN A 28 -23.01 4.18 21.35
N THR A 29 -23.11 4.42 20.04
CA THR A 29 -23.12 5.78 19.50
C THR A 29 -24.57 6.25 19.45
N LEU A 30 -25.07 6.79 20.56
CA LEU A 30 -26.15 7.78 20.49
C LEU A 30 -25.50 9.11 20.06
N SER A 31 -25.08 9.18 18.80
CA SER A 31 -24.77 10.45 18.16
C SER A 31 -26.01 10.92 17.43
N ASP A 32 -26.47 12.14 17.73
CA ASP A 32 -27.59 12.77 17.05
C ASP A 32 -27.20 13.33 15.66
N LYS A 33 -25.90 13.29 15.32
CA LYS A 33 -25.39 13.74 14.01
C LYS A 33 -25.81 12.79 12.90
N LYS A 34 -26.05 13.35 11.72
CA LYS A 34 -26.46 12.62 10.51
C LYS A 34 -25.65 13.07 9.30
N GLY A 35 -25.70 12.30 8.23
CA GLY A 35 -25.09 12.67 6.95
C GLY A 35 -23.60 12.99 7.10
N TYR A 36 -23.18 14.13 6.56
CA TYR A 36 -21.76 14.48 6.49
C TYR A 36 -21.12 14.72 7.86
N ASP A 37 -21.86 15.28 8.82
CA ASP A 37 -21.35 15.55 10.16
C ASP A 37 -21.05 14.24 10.93
N LEU A 38 -21.86 13.21 10.70
CA LEU A 38 -21.63 11.87 11.25
C LEU A 38 -20.38 11.22 10.62
N TYR A 39 -20.17 11.40 9.32
CA TYR A 39 -18.95 10.96 8.65
C TYR A 39 -17.71 11.61 9.28
N GLN A 40 -17.71 12.93 9.46
CA GLN A 40 -16.58 13.64 10.04
C GLN A 40 -16.28 13.18 11.48
N GLU A 41 -17.34 12.97 12.28
CA GLU A 41 -17.21 12.44 13.64
C GLU A 41 -16.62 11.03 13.65
N ARG A 42 -17.12 10.13 12.81
CA ARG A 42 -16.61 8.76 12.71
C ARG A 42 -15.15 8.72 12.28
N VAL A 43 -14.75 9.57 11.33
CA VAL A 43 -13.33 9.70 10.95
C VAL A 43 -12.49 10.17 12.14
N SER A 44 -12.97 11.17 12.88
CA SER A 44 -12.27 11.69 14.06
C SER A 44 -12.13 10.64 15.17
N LEU A 45 -13.19 9.85 15.42
CA LEU A 45 -13.21 8.85 16.50
C LEU A 45 -12.43 7.59 16.15
N PHE A 46 -12.64 7.03 14.95
CA PHE A 46 -12.16 5.70 14.62
C PHE A 46 -10.90 5.70 13.75
N CYS A 47 -10.68 6.72 12.92
CA CYS A 47 -9.51 6.74 12.04
C CYS A 47 -8.30 7.43 12.68
N SER A 48 -8.51 8.32 13.65
CA SER A 48 -7.45 9.14 14.24
C SER A 48 -6.32 8.34 14.89
N GLU A 49 -6.58 7.13 15.39
CA GLU A 49 -5.54 6.26 15.95
C GLU A 49 -4.46 5.85 14.94
N TYR A 50 -4.81 5.87 13.65
CA TYR A 50 -3.91 5.56 12.54
C TYR A 50 -3.25 6.80 11.94
N LYS A 51 -3.70 8.01 12.31
CA LYS A 51 -3.16 9.29 11.80
C LYS A 51 -1.69 9.42 12.22
N ILE A 52 -0.81 9.60 11.24
CA ILE A 52 0.59 9.94 11.47
C ILE A 52 0.74 11.46 11.39
N ASN A 53 1.28 12.08 12.44
CA ASN A 53 1.53 13.52 12.46
C ASN A 53 2.75 13.89 11.60
N ASP A 54 2.72 15.08 10.99
CA ASP A 54 3.74 15.58 10.06
C ASP A 54 5.17 15.65 10.61
N ASN A 55 5.29 15.65 11.94
CA ASN A 55 6.54 15.69 12.68
C ASN A 55 7.14 14.29 12.95
N SER A 56 6.48 13.22 12.52
CA SER A 56 6.99 11.85 12.69
C SER A 56 8.15 11.57 11.72
N SER A 57 9.26 11.07 12.25
CA SER A 57 10.39 10.57 11.45
C SER A 57 10.05 9.32 10.62
N GLU A 58 8.86 8.75 10.79
CA GLU A 58 8.40 7.56 10.09
C GLU A 58 7.36 7.86 9.00
N MET A 59 7.05 9.14 8.74
CA MET A 59 6.11 9.54 7.71
C MET A 59 6.68 9.30 6.31
N ILE A 60 5.88 8.69 5.44
CA ILE A 60 6.32 8.27 4.09
C ILE A 60 5.74 9.20 3.03
N TYR A 61 4.47 9.56 3.18
CA TYR A 61 3.75 10.47 2.30
C TYR A 61 3.02 11.52 3.13
N LEU A 62 3.05 12.78 2.68
CA LEU A 62 2.28 13.88 3.24
C LEU A 62 0.80 13.73 2.86
N ILE A 63 0.08 12.90 3.60
CA ILE A 63 -1.37 12.82 3.50
C ILE A 63 -1.96 14.16 3.93
N ASP A 64 -2.88 14.67 3.14
CA ASP A 64 -3.70 15.80 3.54
C ASP A 64 -4.74 15.33 4.58
N ASN A 65 -4.30 15.35 5.84
CA ASN A 65 -5.04 14.73 6.92
C ASN A 65 -6.33 15.48 7.26
N ASP A 66 -6.42 16.76 6.91
CA ASP A 66 -7.52 17.64 7.28
C ASP A 66 -8.50 17.83 6.11
N ASN A 67 -8.09 17.50 4.89
CA ASN A 67 -9.01 17.40 3.76
C ASN A 67 -9.93 16.17 3.89
N GLN A 68 -11.19 16.48 4.10
CA GLN A 68 -12.30 15.55 4.06
C GLN A 68 -12.78 15.34 2.62
N PHE A 69 -13.42 14.19 2.35
CA PHE A 69 -14.17 14.05 1.10
C PHE A 69 -15.30 15.08 1.04
N LYS A 70 -15.74 15.45 -0.16
CA LYS A 70 -16.71 16.54 -0.34
C LYS A 70 -18.04 16.24 0.36
N ASN A 71 -18.63 17.27 0.98
CA ASN A 71 -20.02 17.26 1.44
C ASN A 71 -20.95 17.41 0.23
N TYR A 72 -21.96 16.55 0.14
CA TYR A 72 -22.97 16.52 -0.90
C TYR A 72 -24.41 16.69 -0.38
N ASP A 73 -24.61 17.05 0.89
CA ASP A 73 -25.93 17.12 1.52
C ASP A 73 -26.83 18.24 0.95
N ASN A 74 -26.27 19.24 0.25
CA ASN A 74 -26.96 20.50 -0.07
C ASN A 74 -27.12 20.86 -1.57
N GLY A 75 -27.04 19.92 -2.51
CA GLY A 75 -27.29 20.25 -3.92
C GLY A 75 -27.53 19.03 -4.79
N GLY A 76 -28.61 19.05 -5.60
CA GLY A 76 -29.03 17.98 -6.51
C GLY A 76 -27.88 17.12 -7.00
N ILE A 77 -27.81 15.90 -6.44
CA ILE A 77 -26.57 15.13 -6.34
C ILE A 77 -26.40 14.26 -7.58
N ASP A 78 -25.28 14.40 -8.28
CA ASP A 78 -24.79 13.35 -9.16
C ASP A 78 -23.92 12.37 -8.36
N ILE A 79 -24.58 11.37 -7.77
CA ILE A 79 -23.93 10.33 -6.96
C ILE A 79 -22.84 9.60 -7.77
N ASN A 80 -22.96 9.52 -9.10
CA ASN A 80 -21.91 8.92 -9.95
C ASN A 80 -20.63 9.72 -9.88
N LYS A 81 -20.76 11.05 -9.98
CA LYS A 81 -19.63 11.96 -9.89
C LYS A 81 -19.00 11.89 -8.51
N SER A 82 -19.79 11.85 -7.44
CA SER A 82 -19.28 11.77 -6.06
C SER A 82 -18.56 10.44 -5.77
N LEU A 83 -19.11 9.32 -6.23
CA LEU A 83 -18.49 8.02 -6.09
C LEU A 83 -17.20 7.92 -6.93
N SER A 84 -17.21 8.39 -8.18
CA SER A 84 -16.03 8.40 -9.05
C SER A 84 -14.91 9.26 -8.47
N VAL A 85 -15.21 10.50 -8.06
CA VAL A 85 -14.22 11.41 -7.47
C VAL A 85 -13.63 10.82 -6.19
N GLY A 86 -14.45 10.20 -5.34
CA GLY A 86 -13.97 9.52 -4.14
C GLY A 86 -13.03 8.35 -4.46
N LYS A 87 -13.40 7.51 -5.44
CA LYS A 87 -12.55 6.41 -5.92
C LYS A 87 -11.20 6.91 -6.43
N ASP A 88 -11.21 7.93 -7.28
CA ASP A 88 -9.99 8.47 -7.90
C ASP A 88 -9.06 9.07 -6.85
N GLN A 89 -9.61 9.81 -5.88
CA GLN A 89 -8.82 10.38 -4.79
C GLN A 89 -8.24 9.29 -3.87
N TYR A 90 -9.03 8.29 -3.49
CA TYR A 90 -8.57 7.18 -2.66
C TYR A 90 -7.46 6.37 -3.35
N ARG A 91 -7.66 6.01 -4.63
CA ARG A 91 -6.67 5.29 -5.44
C ARG A 91 -5.38 6.08 -5.55
N LYS A 92 -5.47 7.36 -5.89
CA LYS A 92 -4.30 8.24 -5.98
C LYS A 92 -3.54 8.30 -4.66
N ASN A 93 -4.23 8.46 -3.53
CA ASN A 93 -3.58 8.49 -2.22
C ASN A 93 -2.89 7.15 -1.90
N MET A 94 -3.55 6.03 -2.18
CA MET A 94 -2.97 4.69 -1.99
C MET A 94 -1.75 4.45 -2.89
N ASP A 95 -1.84 4.80 -4.18
CA ASP A 95 -0.77 4.68 -5.16
C ASP A 95 0.43 5.54 -4.75
N ASP A 96 0.18 6.78 -4.30
CA ASP A 96 1.23 7.66 -3.80
C ASP A 96 1.90 7.10 -2.53
N ILE A 97 1.12 6.61 -1.55
CA ILE A 97 1.66 6.02 -0.31
C ILE A 97 2.54 4.80 -0.63
N TYR A 98 2.02 3.83 -1.39
CA TYR A 98 2.77 2.63 -1.75
C TYR A 98 3.94 2.93 -2.68
N GLY A 99 3.79 3.87 -3.62
CA GLY A 99 4.84 4.31 -4.52
C GLY A 99 6.00 4.96 -3.77
N CYS A 100 5.71 5.92 -2.90
CA CYS A 100 6.71 6.52 -2.02
C CYS A 100 7.39 5.45 -1.16
N ALA A 101 6.62 4.57 -0.52
CA ALA A 101 7.15 3.53 0.36
C ALA A 101 8.09 2.58 -0.35
N THR A 102 7.72 2.12 -1.55
CA THR A 102 8.49 1.20 -2.38
C THR A 102 9.84 1.83 -2.73
N ASN A 103 9.82 3.06 -3.26
CA ASN A 103 11.04 3.75 -3.64
C ASN A 103 11.94 4.11 -2.43
N ILE A 104 11.34 4.49 -1.29
CA ILE A 104 12.07 4.79 -0.05
C ILE A 104 12.75 3.54 0.51
N VAL A 105 12.08 2.38 0.53
CA VAL A 105 12.71 1.13 0.99
C VAL A 105 13.83 0.71 0.04
N TYR A 106 13.62 0.83 -1.26
CA TYR A 106 14.67 0.53 -2.24
C TYR A 106 15.90 1.43 -2.00
N TYR A 107 15.67 2.74 -1.88
CA TYR A 107 16.72 3.70 -1.58
C TYR A 107 17.49 3.36 -0.30
N ARG A 108 16.78 3.08 0.80
CA ARG A 108 17.40 2.70 2.07
C ARG A 108 18.17 1.39 1.96
N SER A 109 17.65 0.40 1.25
CA SER A 109 18.34 -0.87 1.03
C SER A 109 19.63 -0.69 0.24
N LEU A 110 19.63 0.15 -0.80
CA LEU A 110 20.82 0.49 -1.56
C LEU A 110 21.86 1.20 -0.70
N LYS A 111 21.44 2.14 0.15
CA LYS A 111 22.32 2.83 1.11
C LYS A 111 22.93 1.87 2.12
N LEU A 112 22.13 1.00 2.73
CA LEU A 112 22.60 -0.02 3.67
C LEU A 112 23.62 -0.95 3.02
N ILE A 113 23.31 -1.47 1.83
CA ILE A 113 24.22 -2.34 1.07
C ILE A 113 25.51 -1.59 0.74
N LYS A 114 25.42 -0.32 0.34
CA LYS A 114 26.59 0.52 0.04
C LYS A 114 27.45 0.72 1.30
N GLU A 115 26.85 1.07 2.43
CA GLU A 115 27.57 1.26 3.71
C GLU A 115 28.22 -0.05 4.18
N ASP A 116 27.47 -1.15 4.21
CA ASP A 116 27.98 -2.45 4.64
C ASP A 116 29.06 -3.02 3.70
N LEU A 117 28.85 -2.98 2.39
CA LEU A 117 29.80 -3.54 1.42
C LEU A 117 31.08 -2.69 1.33
N ILE A 118 30.97 -1.36 1.26
CA ILE A 118 32.13 -0.49 1.04
C ILE A 118 32.97 -0.37 2.31
N THR A 119 32.34 -0.28 3.49
CA THR A 119 33.08 -0.14 4.75
C THR A 119 33.81 -1.44 5.09
N LYS A 120 33.21 -2.61 4.82
CA LYS A 120 33.82 -3.92 5.11
C LYS A 120 34.77 -4.39 4.00
N ASN A 121 34.58 -3.93 2.77
CA ASN A 121 35.40 -4.30 1.61
C ASN A 121 35.81 -3.05 0.82
N PRO A 122 36.76 -2.24 1.33
CA PRO A 122 37.18 -1.01 0.65
C PRO A 122 37.84 -1.25 -0.72
N LYS A 123 38.16 -2.50 -1.07
CA LYS A 123 38.62 -2.92 -2.40
C LYS A 123 37.49 -3.23 -3.39
N LEU A 124 36.22 -3.01 -3.01
CA LEU A 124 35.09 -3.16 -3.92
C LEU A 124 35.41 -2.38 -5.20
N ASN A 125 35.35 -3.06 -6.35
CA ASN A 125 35.69 -2.49 -7.65
C ASN A 125 34.96 -1.15 -7.82
N GLY A 126 35.69 -0.07 -8.14
CA GLY A 126 35.10 1.26 -8.33
C GLY A 126 33.92 1.28 -9.30
N ARG A 127 33.84 0.31 -10.23
CA ARG A 127 32.69 0.09 -11.10
C ARG A 127 31.40 -0.26 -10.34
N LEU A 128 31.47 -1.13 -9.33
CA LEU A 128 30.30 -1.54 -8.53
C LEU A 128 29.82 -0.38 -7.65
N GLN A 129 30.76 0.38 -7.08
CA GLN A 129 30.47 1.61 -6.34
C GLN A 129 29.79 2.66 -7.22
N ASN A 130 30.28 2.87 -8.44
CA ASN A 130 29.67 3.79 -9.40
C ASN A 130 28.26 3.34 -9.79
N LYS A 131 28.02 2.04 -9.96
CA LYS A 131 26.70 1.49 -10.28
C LYS A 131 25.71 1.66 -9.13
N LEU A 132 26.14 1.40 -7.88
CA LEU A 132 25.34 1.67 -6.69
C LEU A 132 24.99 3.16 -6.57
N ASN A 133 25.97 4.05 -6.75
CA ASN A 133 25.74 5.50 -6.73
C ASN A 133 24.75 5.94 -7.82
N TYR A 134 24.91 5.43 -9.04
CA TYR A 134 23.98 5.70 -10.14
C TYR A 134 22.55 5.28 -9.78
N LYS A 135 22.38 4.06 -9.26
CA LYS A 135 21.06 3.55 -8.84
C LYS A 135 20.45 4.34 -7.69
N ILE A 136 21.25 4.73 -6.70
CA ILE A 136 20.80 5.59 -5.60
C ILE A 136 20.25 6.91 -6.14
N ASN A 137 21.02 7.58 -7.01
CA ASN A 137 20.60 8.85 -7.62
C ASN A 137 19.37 8.69 -8.54
N GLU A 138 19.25 7.56 -9.24
CA GLU A 138 18.06 7.22 -10.04
C GLU A 138 16.81 7.10 -9.17
N ILE A 139 16.91 6.38 -8.05
CA ILE A 139 15.78 6.19 -7.13
C ILE A 139 15.41 7.50 -6.42
N GLU A 140 16.38 8.34 -6.02
CA GLU A 140 16.09 9.65 -5.44
C GLU A 140 15.22 10.52 -6.37
N LYS A 141 15.54 10.53 -7.67
CA LYS A 141 14.71 11.23 -8.68
C LYS A 141 13.31 10.63 -8.77
N LYS A 142 13.21 9.30 -8.81
CA LYS A 142 11.91 8.61 -8.85
C LYS A 142 11.04 8.90 -7.63
N ILE A 143 11.62 9.07 -6.44
CA ILE A 143 10.86 9.47 -5.25
C ILE A 143 10.18 10.82 -5.48
N ILE A 144 10.92 11.80 -6.02
CA ILE A 144 10.41 13.14 -6.31
C ILE A 144 9.35 13.10 -7.41
N GLU A 145 9.58 12.30 -8.47
CA GLU A 145 8.64 12.11 -9.58
C GLU A 145 7.34 11.39 -9.17
N THR A 146 7.43 10.47 -8.20
CA THR A 146 6.26 9.75 -7.67
C THR A 146 5.32 10.73 -6.98
N SER A 147 5.86 11.55 -6.08
CA SER A 147 5.12 12.65 -5.49
C SER A 147 6.06 13.64 -4.82
N ASN A 148 5.83 14.94 -5.02
CA ASN A 148 6.50 15.99 -4.25
C ASN A 148 6.18 15.93 -2.73
N LYS A 149 5.21 15.10 -2.34
CA LYS A 149 4.79 14.84 -0.98
C LYS A 149 5.50 13.64 -0.33
N CYS A 150 6.32 12.88 -1.07
CA CYS A 150 7.11 11.80 -0.49
C CYS A 150 8.16 12.39 0.48
N LYS A 151 8.24 11.84 1.69
CA LYS A 151 9.19 12.25 2.71
C LYS A 151 10.26 11.18 2.92
N ILE A 152 11.51 11.53 2.63
CA ILE A 152 12.67 10.72 3.01
C ILE A 152 13.07 11.14 4.44
N THR A 153 12.32 10.70 5.46
CA THR A 153 12.64 11.05 6.85
C THR A 153 13.70 10.12 7.45
N GLY A 154 14.74 10.72 8.06
CA GLY A 154 15.53 10.18 9.18
C GLY A 154 16.54 9.05 8.90
N GLU A 155 17.81 9.33 9.22
CA GLU A 155 19.04 8.51 9.19
C GLU A 155 19.01 7.22 10.05
N LYS A 156 17.85 6.81 10.59
CA LYS A 156 17.76 5.56 11.34
C LYS A 156 17.76 4.40 10.36
N ASN A 157 18.94 3.84 10.16
CA ASN A 157 19.32 2.68 9.36
C ASN A 157 18.54 1.37 9.60
N ASN A 158 17.45 1.39 10.38
CA ASN A 158 16.57 0.24 10.54
C ASN A 158 15.54 0.28 9.39
N GLY A 159 15.90 -0.39 8.29
CA GLY A 159 15.23 -0.37 6.98
C GLY A 159 13.81 -0.91 6.88
N ILE A 160 13.03 -0.92 7.96
CA ILE A 160 11.64 -1.42 8.00
C ILE A 160 10.70 -0.24 8.30
N ILE A 161 9.86 0.11 7.33
CA ILE A 161 8.82 1.14 7.39
C ILE A 161 7.40 0.57 7.25
N LYS A 162 7.20 -0.75 7.08
CA LYS A 162 5.85 -1.34 6.95
C LYS A 162 4.85 -0.96 8.03
N LYS A 163 5.29 -0.71 9.27
CA LYS A 163 4.39 -0.25 10.33
C LYS A 163 3.79 1.12 10.01
N SER A 164 4.58 2.00 9.43
CA SER A 164 4.19 3.37 9.07
C SER A 164 3.39 3.40 7.78
N VAL A 165 3.71 2.50 6.85
CA VAL A 165 2.87 2.25 5.68
C VAL A 165 1.51 1.73 6.14
N LEU A 166 1.47 0.70 6.99
CA LEU A 166 0.23 0.12 7.53
C LEU A 166 -0.65 1.21 8.14
N LYS A 167 -0.10 2.07 9.00
CA LYS A 167 -0.84 3.18 9.60
C LYS A 167 -1.42 4.15 8.56
N GLN A 168 -0.61 4.62 7.61
CA GLN A 168 -1.06 5.54 6.56
C GLN A 168 -2.14 4.94 5.67
N VAL A 169 -1.95 3.70 5.21
CA VAL A 169 -2.95 3.04 4.36
C VAL A 169 -4.22 2.71 5.16
N THR A 170 -4.10 2.37 6.46
CA THR A 170 -5.27 2.13 7.33
C THR A 170 -6.06 3.42 7.55
N TYR A 171 -5.37 4.55 7.74
CA TYR A 171 -6.02 5.86 7.85
C TYR A 171 -6.83 6.21 6.60
N GLU A 172 -6.22 6.09 5.42
CA GLU A 172 -6.90 6.38 4.14
C GLU A 172 -8.06 5.41 3.86
N TYR A 173 -7.85 4.12 4.11
CA TYR A 173 -8.89 3.10 4.02
C TYR A 173 -10.07 3.39 4.94
N CYS A 174 -9.80 3.74 6.20
CA CYS A 174 -10.81 4.07 7.20
C CYS A 174 -11.64 5.29 6.78
N LYS A 175 -10.97 6.38 6.36
CA LYS A 175 -11.64 7.58 5.82
C LYS A 175 -12.53 7.24 4.65
N TYR A 176 -12.01 6.48 3.69
CA TYR A 176 -12.74 6.16 2.47
C TYR A 176 -13.96 5.27 2.74
N ASN A 177 -13.84 4.28 3.63
CA ASN A 177 -14.98 3.44 4.00
C ASN A 177 -16.09 4.23 4.68
N PHE A 178 -15.78 5.15 5.61
CA PHE A 178 -16.81 6.01 6.19
C PHE A 178 -17.45 6.95 5.16
N TYR A 179 -16.67 7.40 4.17
CA TYR A 179 -17.23 8.19 3.06
C TYR A 179 -18.17 7.36 2.17
N LEU A 180 -17.85 6.08 1.90
CA LEU A 180 -18.75 5.19 1.17
C LEU A 180 -20.06 4.92 1.93
N GLU A 181 -19.99 4.75 3.25
CA GLU A 181 -21.20 4.64 4.09
C GLU A 181 -22.03 5.93 4.08
N TYR A 182 -21.38 7.09 4.11
CA TYR A 182 -22.04 8.39 3.93
C TYR A 182 -22.77 8.50 2.58
N LEU A 183 -22.12 8.13 1.47
CA LEU A 183 -22.76 8.11 0.15
C LEU A 183 -23.95 7.13 0.10
N LYS A 184 -23.85 6.00 0.80
CA LYS A 184 -24.92 4.99 0.89
C LYS A 184 -26.13 5.53 1.64
N GLU A 185 -25.93 6.29 2.71
CA GLU A 185 -27.00 6.91 3.51
C GLU A 185 -27.76 7.97 2.70
N ILE A 186 -27.05 8.88 2.04
CA ILE A 186 -27.64 9.88 1.14
C ILE A 186 -28.47 9.21 0.05
N ASN A 187 -27.94 8.16 -0.57
CA ASN A 187 -28.62 7.44 -1.64
C ASN A 187 -29.95 6.82 -1.16
N GLN A 188 -30.07 6.43 0.12
CA GLN A 188 -31.31 5.92 0.69
C GLN A 188 -32.32 7.03 1.00
N ASN A 189 -31.86 8.18 1.50
CA ASN A 189 -32.72 9.32 1.82
C ASN A 189 -33.40 9.91 0.58
N ASN A 190 -32.77 9.82 -0.59
CA ASN A 190 -33.37 10.21 -1.88
C ASN A 190 -34.54 9.30 -2.35
N ILE A 191 -34.75 8.12 -1.75
CA ILE A 191 -35.89 7.22 -2.03
C ILE A 191 -37.12 7.61 -1.19
N ASN A 192 -36.90 8.24 -0.03
CA ASN A 192 -37.98 8.59 0.91
C ASN A 192 -38.69 9.91 0.56
N LEU A 193 -38.33 10.54 -0.56
CA LEU A 193 -39.08 11.65 -1.12
C LEU A 193 -40.27 11.09 -1.92
N ASP A 194 -41.44 11.28 -1.31
CA ASP A 194 -42.82 11.12 -1.81
C ASP A 194 -43.47 9.73 -1.76
N GLU A 195 -43.97 9.36 -0.58
CA GLU A 195 -45.13 8.47 -0.49
C GLU A 195 -46.42 9.09 -1.07
N GLU A 196 -46.50 10.43 -1.22
CA GLU A 196 -47.63 11.12 -1.85
C GLU A 196 -47.69 10.96 -3.39
N THR A 197 -46.56 10.72 -4.06
CA THR A 197 -46.49 10.66 -5.54
C THR A 197 -46.77 9.25 -6.10
N LYS A 198 -46.90 8.23 -5.24
CA LYS A 198 -47.21 6.83 -5.62
C LYS A 198 -48.63 6.62 -6.16
N ASN A 199 -49.55 7.56 -5.95
CA ASN A 199 -50.98 7.38 -6.31
C ASN A 199 -51.37 7.84 -7.72
N ASN A 200 -50.44 8.39 -8.53
CA ASN A 200 -50.70 8.78 -9.93
C ASN A 200 -50.03 7.82 -10.94
N THR A 201 -50.84 7.20 -11.80
CA THR A 201 -50.46 6.08 -12.68
C THR A 201 -49.49 6.45 -13.83
N GLU A 202 -49.44 7.71 -14.26
CA GLU A 202 -48.43 8.19 -15.23
C GLU A 202 -47.05 8.47 -14.58
N ASN A 203 -47.03 8.86 -13.30
CA ASN A 203 -45.80 9.09 -12.53
C ASN A 203 -45.14 7.77 -12.09
N ALA A 204 -45.89 6.66 -12.06
CA ALA A 204 -45.41 5.35 -11.61
C ALA A 204 -44.26 4.77 -12.48
N LYS A 205 -44.21 5.03 -13.79
CA LYS A 205 -43.09 4.59 -14.64
C LYS A 205 -41.79 5.35 -14.34
N GLY A 206 -41.87 6.67 -14.16
CA GLY A 206 -40.73 7.51 -13.78
C GLY A 206 -40.20 7.17 -12.38
N ILE A 207 -41.10 6.95 -11.42
CA ILE A 207 -40.75 6.51 -10.06
C ILE A 207 -40.04 5.15 -10.08
N ASN A 208 -40.54 4.18 -10.84
CA ASN A 208 -39.90 2.87 -10.96
C ASN A 208 -38.49 2.93 -11.57
N GLU A 209 -38.24 3.84 -12.50
CA GLU A 209 -36.91 4.06 -13.07
C GLU A 209 -35.95 4.70 -12.06
N VAL A 210 -36.43 5.67 -11.29
CA VAL A 210 -35.67 6.30 -10.18
C VAL A 210 -35.33 5.28 -9.10
N VAL A 211 -36.31 4.48 -8.65
CA VAL A 211 -36.09 3.41 -7.66
C VAL A 211 -35.05 2.39 -8.15
N LYS A 212 -35.12 1.99 -9.42
CA LYS A 212 -34.11 1.09 -10.03
C LYS A 212 -32.72 1.73 -10.08
N LYS A 213 -32.62 3.01 -10.47
CA LYS A 213 -31.34 3.74 -10.50
C LYS A 213 -30.73 3.80 -9.10
N VAL A 214 -31.52 4.14 -8.09
CA VAL A 214 -31.04 4.22 -6.70
C VAL A 214 -30.62 2.85 -6.16
N ALA A 215 -31.40 1.80 -6.41
CA ALA A 215 -31.06 0.44 -6.00
C ALA A 215 -29.77 -0.06 -6.68
N ASN A 216 -29.57 0.24 -7.97
CA ASN A 216 -28.33 -0.08 -8.66
C ASN A 216 -27.13 0.68 -8.06
N LYS A 217 -27.30 1.94 -7.67
CA LYS A 217 -26.22 2.71 -7.04
C LYS A 217 -25.84 2.21 -5.66
N LYS A 218 -26.82 1.80 -4.85
CA LYS A 218 -26.55 1.13 -3.58
C LYS A 218 -25.68 -0.12 -3.80
N LYS A 219 -26.02 -0.95 -4.80
CA LYS A 219 -25.21 -2.12 -5.16
C LYS A 219 -23.80 -1.76 -5.62
N GLU A 220 -23.62 -0.67 -6.38
CA GLU A 220 -22.29 -0.21 -6.79
C GLU A 220 -21.42 0.25 -5.62
N ILE A 221 -22.01 0.96 -4.65
CA ILE A 221 -21.32 1.39 -3.42
C ILE A 221 -20.98 0.17 -2.56
N GLU A 222 -21.92 -0.75 -2.35
CA GLU A 222 -21.69 -2.00 -1.62
C GLU A 222 -20.61 -2.87 -2.28
N LYS A 223 -20.59 -2.91 -3.61
CA LYS A 223 -19.53 -3.56 -4.37
C LYS A 223 -18.18 -2.89 -4.11
N GLU A 224 -18.11 -1.56 -4.15
CA GLU A 224 -16.87 -0.84 -3.88
C GLU A 224 -16.35 -1.09 -2.45
N ILE A 225 -17.24 -1.10 -1.45
CA ILE A 225 -16.87 -1.44 -0.07
C ILE A 225 -16.28 -2.86 -0.02
N SER A 226 -16.97 -3.84 -0.63
CA SER A 226 -16.48 -5.22 -0.72
C SER A 226 -15.11 -5.30 -1.40
N ASP A 227 -14.95 -4.63 -2.54
CA ASP A 227 -13.73 -4.65 -3.34
C ASP A 227 -12.57 -4.01 -2.57
N THR A 228 -12.82 -2.89 -1.87
CA THR A 228 -11.83 -2.21 -1.02
C THR A 228 -11.40 -3.09 0.16
N ASN A 229 -12.36 -3.73 0.84
CA ASN A 229 -12.08 -4.64 1.96
C ASN A 229 -11.24 -5.85 1.54
N LYS A 230 -11.41 -6.33 0.30
CA LYS A 230 -10.59 -7.41 -0.27
C LYS A 230 -9.22 -6.94 -0.71
N ALA A 231 -9.14 -5.76 -1.33
CA ALA A 231 -7.90 -5.24 -1.88
C ALA A 231 -6.91 -4.79 -0.80
N PHE A 232 -7.40 -4.15 0.26
CA PHE A 232 -6.59 -3.59 1.35
C PHE A 232 -5.57 -4.59 1.95
N PRO A 233 -5.97 -5.77 2.47
CA PRO A 233 -5.02 -6.71 3.06
C PRO A 233 -4.07 -7.31 2.02
N VAL A 234 -4.52 -7.48 0.77
CA VAL A 234 -3.70 -8.02 -0.32
C VAL A 234 -2.59 -7.03 -0.70
N ALA A 235 -2.93 -5.75 -0.87
CA ALA A 235 -1.97 -4.70 -1.19
C ALA A 235 -0.92 -4.55 -0.08
N PHE A 236 -1.35 -4.55 1.19
CA PHE A 236 -0.41 -4.45 2.31
C PHE A 236 0.48 -5.69 2.42
N LYS A 237 -0.07 -6.89 2.21
CA LYS A 237 0.72 -8.13 2.18
C LYS A 237 1.77 -8.09 1.08
N ALA A 238 1.40 -7.70 -0.14
CA ALA A 238 2.33 -7.59 -1.26
C ALA A 238 3.46 -6.58 -0.96
N TYR A 239 3.12 -5.45 -0.35
CA TYR A 239 4.11 -4.48 0.11
C TYR A 239 5.04 -5.06 1.19
N SER A 240 4.50 -5.77 2.19
CA SER A 240 5.33 -6.38 3.23
C SER A 240 6.27 -7.45 2.66
N GLU A 241 5.82 -8.24 1.68
CA GLU A 241 6.67 -9.21 0.99
C GLU A 241 7.76 -8.50 0.17
N TYR A 242 7.43 -7.39 -0.50
CA TYR A 242 8.41 -6.55 -1.17
C TYR A 242 9.48 -6.03 -0.22
N GLU A 243 9.09 -5.39 0.88
CA GLU A 243 10.04 -4.81 1.85
C GLU A 243 10.97 -5.87 2.46
N ASN A 244 10.43 -7.05 2.78
CA ASN A 244 11.23 -8.14 3.37
C ASN A 244 12.26 -8.70 2.37
N ASN A 245 11.99 -8.66 1.06
CA ASN A 245 12.80 -9.35 0.05
C ASN A 245 13.70 -8.43 -0.78
N ILE A 246 13.42 -7.13 -0.84
CA ILE A 246 14.10 -6.19 -1.75
C ILE A 246 15.61 -6.15 -1.54
N THR A 247 16.10 -6.23 -0.30
CA THR A 247 17.55 -6.30 -0.02
C THR A 247 18.19 -7.52 -0.68
N VAL A 248 17.56 -8.70 -0.61
CA VAL A 248 18.04 -9.93 -1.25
C VAL A 248 18.03 -9.77 -2.78
N HIS A 249 16.98 -9.17 -3.34
CA HIS A 249 16.91 -8.90 -4.77
C HIS A 249 18.06 -8.02 -5.26
N ILE A 250 18.39 -6.95 -4.51
CA ILE A 250 19.52 -6.07 -4.84
C ILE A 250 20.83 -6.84 -4.78
N LEU A 251 21.06 -7.65 -3.74
CA LEU A 251 22.29 -8.44 -3.62
C LEU A 251 22.44 -9.45 -4.76
N LEU A 252 21.36 -10.11 -5.18
CA LEU A 252 21.36 -11.01 -6.34
C LEU A 252 21.66 -10.27 -7.64
N GLU A 253 21.16 -9.05 -7.81
CA GLU A 253 21.49 -8.20 -8.96
C GLU A 253 22.99 -7.88 -8.99
N LEU A 254 23.59 -7.53 -7.85
CA LEU A 254 25.03 -7.26 -7.76
C LEU A 254 25.87 -8.52 -8.06
N LEU A 255 25.49 -9.68 -7.51
CA LEU A 255 26.19 -10.95 -7.77
C LEU A 255 26.14 -11.35 -9.24
N ARG A 256 24.98 -11.18 -9.89
CA ARG A 256 24.81 -11.45 -11.33
C ARG A 256 25.78 -10.62 -12.15
N GLU A 257 25.95 -9.35 -11.81
CA GLU A 257 26.86 -8.44 -12.51
C GLU A 257 28.32 -8.87 -12.37
N ASP A 258 28.75 -9.18 -11.14
CA ASP A 258 30.12 -9.69 -10.91
C ASP A 258 30.37 -11.00 -11.67
N TYR A 259 29.38 -11.89 -11.73
CA TYR A 259 29.47 -13.12 -12.52
C TYR A 259 29.62 -12.86 -14.02
N ILE A 260 28.86 -11.92 -14.59
CA ILE A 260 28.98 -11.54 -16.00
C ILE A 260 30.39 -11.02 -16.30
N LEU A 261 30.96 -10.20 -15.41
CA LEU A 261 32.32 -9.68 -15.56
C LEU A 261 33.38 -10.77 -15.51
N LEU A 262 33.27 -11.69 -14.54
CA LEU A 262 34.16 -12.83 -14.43
C LEU A 262 34.12 -13.68 -15.70
N ARG A 263 32.91 -13.96 -16.21
CA ARG A 263 32.71 -14.71 -17.45
C ARG A 263 33.37 -14.04 -18.64
N GLU A 264 33.21 -12.72 -18.80
CA GLU A 264 33.85 -11.97 -19.89
C GLU A 264 35.38 -11.98 -19.78
N ALA A 265 35.94 -11.86 -18.58
CA ALA A 265 37.38 -11.92 -18.34
C ALA A 265 37.95 -13.31 -18.66
N ILE A 266 37.25 -14.38 -18.25
CA ILE A 266 37.61 -15.76 -18.59
C ILE A 266 37.54 -15.98 -20.11
N HIS A 267 36.51 -15.50 -20.79
CA HIS A 267 36.43 -15.61 -22.26
C HIS A 267 37.59 -14.91 -22.96
N LYS A 268 37.96 -13.70 -22.51
CA LYS A 268 39.10 -12.94 -23.06
C LYS A 268 40.43 -13.66 -22.88
N THR A 269 40.62 -14.37 -21.77
CA THR A 269 41.86 -15.12 -21.48
C THR A 269 41.89 -16.48 -22.17
N LEU A 270 40.77 -17.21 -22.21
CA LEU A 270 40.68 -18.53 -22.85
C LEU A 270 40.73 -18.45 -24.37
N ASN A 271 40.23 -17.39 -25.00
CA ASN A 271 40.23 -17.28 -26.47
C ASN A 271 41.64 -17.37 -27.08
N PRO A 272 42.64 -16.59 -26.63
CA PRO A 272 44.02 -16.73 -27.08
C PRO A 272 44.62 -18.10 -26.76
N ILE A 273 44.36 -18.66 -25.58
CA ILE A 273 44.85 -20.00 -25.19
C ILE A 273 44.32 -21.06 -26.15
N ASN A 274 43.02 -21.03 -26.45
CA ASN A 274 42.39 -21.93 -27.40
C ASN A 274 43.02 -21.76 -28.79
N GLN A 275 43.22 -20.53 -29.26
CA GLN A 275 43.89 -20.30 -30.55
C GLN A 275 45.31 -20.86 -30.59
N VAL A 276 46.11 -20.69 -29.53
CA VAL A 276 47.46 -21.24 -29.45
C VAL A 276 47.41 -22.77 -29.43
N SER A 277 46.54 -23.37 -28.62
CA SER A 277 46.34 -24.82 -28.56
C SER A 277 45.96 -25.41 -29.94
N TYR A 278 45.02 -24.77 -30.65
CA TYR A 278 44.67 -25.14 -32.02
C TYR A 278 45.85 -25.04 -32.99
N LYS A 279 46.65 -23.96 -32.91
CA LYS A 279 47.84 -23.78 -33.76
C LYS A 279 48.89 -24.86 -33.49
N ILE A 280 49.19 -25.15 -32.22
CA ILE A 280 50.13 -26.22 -31.83
C ILE A 280 49.63 -27.58 -32.31
N SER A 281 48.36 -27.92 -32.06
CA SER A 281 47.79 -29.20 -32.50
C SER A 281 47.82 -29.36 -34.02
N ASN A 282 47.60 -28.29 -34.78
CA ASN A 282 47.69 -28.33 -36.24
C ASN A 282 49.14 -28.45 -36.72
N ALA A 283 50.10 -27.83 -36.03
CA ALA A 283 51.52 -27.94 -36.37
C ALA A 283 52.06 -29.36 -36.15
N MET A 284 51.64 -30.04 -35.08
CA MET A 284 52.06 -31.43 -34.79
C MET A 284 51.42 -32.50 -35.69
N ARG A 285 50.38 -32.15 -36.46
CA ARG A 285 49.73 -33.05 -37.43
C ARG A 285 50.33 -32.98 -38.83
N LYS A 286 51.23 -32.02 -39.09
CA LYS A 286 52.05 -31.94 -40.30
C LYS A 286 53.37 -32.66 -40.06
#